data_AF-A0A5C7YHB4-F1
#
_entry.id   AF-A0A5C7YHB4-F1
#
_cell.length_a   1.000
_cell.length_b   1.000
_cell.length_c   1.000
_cell.angle_alpha   90.00
_cell.angle_beta   90.00
_cell.angle_gamma   90.00
#
_symmetry.space_group_name_H-M   'P 1'
#
loop_
_entity.id
_entity.type
_entity.pdbx_description
1 polymer ?
#
loop_
_entity_poly.entity_id
_entity_poly.type
_entity_poly.pdbx_seq_one_letter_code
_entity_poly.pdbx_strand_id
1 'polypeptide(L)'
;MSQTPLSYKDAGVDIVAGDELVERIKPLAKKTMREGVLAGIGGFGALFEVPKRYKEPVLVSGTDGVGTKLKLAFEWNMHDTVGI
;
A
#
# COMPACT_ATOMS: atom_id res chain seq x y z
N MET A 1 -31.66 -28.26 5.59
CA MET A 1 -30.19 -28.06 5.46
C MET A 1 -29.90 -26.63 5.89
N SER A 2 -28.99 -26.44 6.85
CA SER A 2 -28.57 -25.11 7.31
C SER A 2 -27.71 -24.47 6.22
N GLN A 3 -28.14 -23.35 5.63
CA GLN A 3 -27.28 -22.56 4.75
C GLN A 3 -26.19 -21.89 5.59
N THR A 4 -24.92 -22.12 5.23
CA THR A 4 -23.80 -21.37 5.79
C THR A 4 -23.95 -19.90 5.40
N PRO A 5 -23.88 -18.95 6.35
CA PRO A 5 -23.94 -17.53 6.02
C PRO A 5 -22.73 -17.14 5.17
N LEU A 6 -22.97 -16.39 4.10
CA LEU A 6 -21.90 -15.79 3.29
C LEU A 6 -21.14 -14.75 4.13
N SER A 7 -19.82 -14.89 4.19
CA SER A 7 -18.92 -13.92 4.80
C SER A 7 -18.30 -12.99 3.74
N TYR A 8 -17.81 -11.83 4.17
CA TYR A 8 -17.08 -10.91 3.29
C TYR A 8 -15.79 -11.55 2.75
N LYS A 9 -15.23 -12.51 3.50
CA LYS A 9 -14.10 -13.33 3.10
C LYS A 9 -14.43 -14.27 1.94
N ASP A 10 -15.67 -14.76 1.85
CA ASP A 10 -16.11 -15.59 0.71
C ASP A 10 -16.19 -14.79 -0.59
N ALA A 11 -16.27 -13.45 -0.51
CA ALA A 11 -16.13 -12.54 -1.65
C ALA A 11 -14.66 -12.24 -2.00
N GLY A 12 -13.70 -12.89 -1.35
CA GLY A 12 -12.26 -12.72 -1.56
C GLY A 12 -11.62 -11.61 -0.74
N VAL A 13 -12.33 -11.03 0.24
CA VAL A 13 -11.80 -9.93 1.07
C VAL A 13 -11.53 -10.39 2.50
N ASP A 14 -10.25 -10.59 2.82
CA ASP A 14 -9.81 -10.93 4.16
C ASP A 14 -9.27 -9.69 4.90
N ILE A 15 -10.11 -9.13 5.77
CA ILE A 15 -9.79 -7.93 6.56
C ILE A 15 -8.63 -8.22 7.53
N VAL A 16 -8.62 -9.40 8.15
CA VAL A 16 -7.58 -9.78 9.12
C VAL A 16 -6.23 -9.88 8.43
N ALA A 17 -6.17 -10.51 7.26
CA ALA A 17 -4.94 -10.57 6.47
C ALA A 17 -4.46 -9.18 6.04
N GLY A 18 -5.38 -8.25 5.74
CA GLY A 18 -5.07 -6.86 5.44
C GLY A 18 -4.42 -6.14 6.63
N ASP A 19 -5.02 -6.24 7.81
CA ASP A 19 -4.50 -5.62 9.03
C ASP A 19 -3.13 -6.21 9.44
N GLU A 20 -2.97 -7.53 9.34
CA GLU A 20 -1.69 -8.20 9.59
C GLU A 20 -0.58 -7.70 8.65
N LEU A 21 -0.89 -7.54 7.36
CA LEU A 21 0.07 -6.99 6.41
C LEU A 21 0.48 -5.57 6.80
N VAL A 22 -0.49 -4.72 7.16
CA VAL A 22 -0.25 -3.34 7.60
C VAL A 22 0.72 -3.31 8.78
N GLU A 23 0.51 -4.13 9.82
CA GLU A 23 1.44 -4.21 10.95
C GLU A 23 2.86 -4.64 10.53
N ARG A 24 2.99 -5.59 9.61
CA ARG A 24 4.29 -6.08 9.14
C ARG A 24 5.07 -5.03 8.35
N ILE A 25 4.39 -4.20 7.55
CA ILE A 25 5.06 -3.19 6.70
C ILE A 25 5.21 -1.82 7.39
N LYS A 26 4.49 -1.55 8.48
CA LYS A 26 4.59 -0.29 9.25
C LYS A 26 6.03 0.15 9.52
N PRO A 27 6.96 -0.71 9.98
CA PRO A 27 8.35 -0.31 10.20
C PRO A 27 9.08 0.12 8.92
N LEU A 28 8.74 -0.47 7.78
CA LEU A 28 9.32 -0.12 6.47
C LEU A 28 8.78 1.22 5.99
N ALA A 29 7.45 1.41 6.06
CA ALA A 29 6.81 2.68 5.73
C ALA A 29 7.29 3.83 6.64
N LYS A 30 7.52 3.55 7.94
CA LYS A 30 8.03 4.56 8.88
C LYS A 30 9.41 5.10 8.49
N LYS A 31 10.25 4.30 7.81
CA LYS A 31 11.57 4.76 7.35
C LYS A 31 11.50 5.82 6.25
N THR A 32 10.37 5.95 5.56
CA THR A 32 10.18 6.94 4.48
C THR A 32 9.45 8.21 4.95
N MET A 33 9.15 8.31 6.26
CA MET A 33 8.52 9.49 6.85
C MET A 33 9.37 10.75 6.59
N ARG A 34 8.69 11.83 6.23
CA ARG A 34 9.30 13.13 5.92
C ARG A 34 8.37 14.27 6.31
N GLU A 35 8.92 15.49 6.32
CA GLU A 35 8.13 16.71 6.51
C GLU A 35 6.93 16.74 5.55
N GLY A 36 5.75 17.09 6.09
CA GLY A 36 4.49 17.11 5.39
C GLY A 36 3.61 15.88 5.65
N VAL A 37 4.17 14.71 6.02
CA VAL A 37 3.34 13.55 6.38
C VAL A 37 2.64 13.80 7.71
N LEU A 38 1.29 13.75 7.73
CA LEU A 38 0.52 14.06 8.93
C LEU A 38 0.22 12.84 9.83
N ALA A 39 0.25 11.63 9.25
CA ALA A 39 0.00 10.38 9.97
C ALA A 39 0.65 9.17 9.27
N GLY A 40 0.83 8.07 9.99
CA GLY A 40 1.28 6.79 9.44
C GLY A 40 0.17 6.01 8.72
N ILE A 41 0.49 4.78 8.30
CA ILE A 41 -0.46 3.87 7.63
C ILE A 41 -1.38 3.14 8.63
N GLY A 42 -2.58 2.76 8.18
CA GLY A 42 -3.60 2.02 8.97
C GLY A 42 -4.92 2.78 9.18
N GLY A 43 -4.99 4.05 8.79
CA GLY A 43 -6.26 4.79 8.68
C GLY A 43 -6.90 4.65 7.29
N PHE A 44 -8.10 5.23 7.12
CA PHE A 44 -8.83 5.23 5.84
C PHE A 44 -8.05 5.88 4.69
N GLY A 45 -7.25 6.91 4.98
CA GLY A 45 -6.44 7.62 3.99
C GLY A 45 -5.21 8.25 4.63
N ALA A 46 -4.19 8.49 3.82
CA ALA A 46 -2.98 9.22 4.21
C ALA A 46 -3.11 10.71 3.83
N LEU A 47 -2.45 11.57 4.59
CA LEU A 47 -2.46 13.01 4.37
C LEU A 47 -1.04 13.55 4.27
N PHE A 48 -0.84 14.50 3.35
CA PHE A 48 0.42 15.19 3.14
C PHE A 48 0.20 16.70 2.98
N GLU A 49 0.84 17.51 3.81
CA GLU A 49 0.80 18.98 3.71
C GLU A 49 1.64 19.47 2.52
N VAL A 50 1.06 20.34 1.69
CA VAL A 50 1.79 20.99 0.59
C VAL A 50 2.77 22.02 1.16
N PRO A 51 4.08 21.97 0.83
CA PRO A 51 5.06 22.89 1.41
C PRO A 51 4.73 24.36 1.12
N LYS A 52 4.75 25.18 2.16
CA LYS A 52 4.39 26.62 2.10
C LYS A 52 5.29 27.48 1.21
N ARG A 53 6.43 26.94 0.75
CA ARG A 53 7.35 27.63 -0.18
C ARG A 53 6.78 27.80 -1.59
N TYR A 54 5.76 27.02 -1.96
CA TYR A 54 5.11 27.12 -3.26
C TYR A 54 3.96 28.14 -3.20
N LYS A 55 3.93 29.07 -4.17
CA LYS A 55 2.87 30.10 -4.25
C LYS A 55 1.63 29.58 -4.97
N GLU A 56 1.82 28.92 -6.11
CA GLU A 56 0.76 28.38 -6.97
C GLU A 56 1.16 26.98 -7.43
N PRO A 57 1.12 25.98 -6.53
CA PRO A 57 1.61 24.64 -6.84
C PRO A 57 0.68 23.93 -7.83
N VAL A 58 1.28 23.20 -8.77
CA VAL A 58 0.59 22.24 -9.64
C VAL A 58 0.96 20.84 -9.18
N LEU A 59 -0.05 19.98 -8.99
CA LEU A 59 0.14 18.59 -8.61
C LEU A 59 0.26 17.72 -9.86
N VAL A 60 1.33 16.94 -9.95
CA VAL A 60 1.54 15.92 -10.98
C VAL A 60 1.45 14.56 -10.32
N SER A 61 0.68 13.65 -10.91
CA SER A 61 0.55 12.26 -10.48
C SER A 61 0.75 11.33 -11.66
N GLY A 62 1.21 10.12 -11.38
CA GLY A 62 1.46 9.07 -12.36
C GLY A 62 1.29 7.70 -11.70
N THR A 63 1.05 6.69 -12.52
CA THR A 63 0.92 5.30 -12.11
C THR A 63 1.58 4.42 -13.15
N ASP A 64 2.42 3.49 -12.71
CA ASP A 64 3.22 2.63 -13.56
C ASP A 64 3.21 1.20 -13.03
N GLY A 65 3.19 0.22 -13.95
CA GLY A 65 3.29 -1.19 -13.63
C GLY A 65 4.70 -1.72 -13.82
N VAL A 66 5.08 -2.73 -13.03
CA VAL A 66 6.37 -3.45 -13.18
C VAL A 66 6.44 -4.23 -14.50
N GLY A 67 5.29 -4.67 -15.02
CA GLY A 67 5.18 -5.39 -16.29
C GLY A 67 5.68 -6.83 -16.21
N THR A 68 6.16 -7.36 -17.33
CA THR A 68 6.54 -8.78 -17.48
C THR A 68 7.75 -9.20 -16.64
N LYS A 69 8.51 -8.24 -16.06
CA LYS A 69 9.58 -8.52 -15.09
C LYS A 69 9.08 -9.32 -13.88
N LEU A 70 7.80 -9.22 -13.52
CA LEU A 70 7.20 -10.02 -12.45
C LEU A 70 7.27 -11.53 -12.73
N LYS A 71 7.24 -11.96 -13.99
CA LYS A 71 7.37 -13.39 -14.34
C LYS A 71 8.70 -13.95 -13.86
N LEU A 72 9.79 -13.21 -14.09
CA LEU A 72 11.13 -13.60 -13.63
C LEU A 72 11.24 -13.62 -12.10
N ALA A 73 10.63 -12.65 -11.41
CA ALA A 73 10.59 -12.63 -9.95
C ALA A 73 9.88 -13.85 -9.36
N PHE A 74 8.78 -14.31 -9.99
CA PHE A 74 8.10 -15.55 -9.60
C PHE A 74 8.93 -16.79 -9.92
N GLU A 75 9.52 -16.88 -11.11
CA GLU A 75 10.35 -18.01 -11.53
C GLU A 75 11.58 -18.21 -10.63
N TRP A 76 12.20 -17.10 -10.17
CA TRP A 76 13.36 -17.14 -9.29
C TRP A 76 13.01 -17.07 -7.80
N ASN A 77 11.73 -16.93 -7.45
CA ASN A 77 11.26 -16.72 -6.08
C ASN A 77 12.00 -15.58 -5.35
N MET A 78 12.24 -14.47 -6.07
CA MET A 78 12.97 -13.29 -5.57
C MET A 78 12.10 -12.04 -5.74
N HIS A 79 11.59 -11.52 -4.61
CA HIS A 79 10.57 -10.45 -4.59
C HIS A 79 11.02 -9.16 -3.90
N ASP A 80 12.21 -9.14 -3.31
CA ASP A 80 12.75 -8.05 -2.50
C ASP A 80 13.13 -6.80 -3.31
N THR A 81 13.32 -6.94 -4.62
CA THR A 81 13.80 -5.88 -5.51
C THR A 81 12.77 -5.39 -6.53
N VAL A 82 11.58 -6.01 -6.63
CA VAL A 82 10.59 -5.64 -7.66
C VAL A 82 9.90 -4.30 -7.39
N GLY A 83 9.95 -3.82 -6.14
CA GLY A 83 9.37 -2.55 -5.71
C GLY A 83 10.29 -1.34 -5.79
N ILE A 84 11.46 -1.47 -6.45
CA ILE A 84 12.49 -0.43 -6.61
C ILE A 84 12.58 -0.03 -8.09
#